data_AF-X1KWW9-F1
#
_entry.id   AF-X1KWW9-F1
#
_cell.length_a   1.000
_cell.length_b   1.000
_cell.length_c   1.000
_cell.angle_alpha   90.00
_cell.angle_beta   90.00
_cell.angle_gamma   90.00
#
_symmetry.space_group_name_H-M   'P 1'
#
loop_
_entity.id
_entity.type
_entity.pdbx_description
1 polymer ?
#
loop_
_entity_poly.entity_id
_entity_poly.type
_entity_poly.pdbx_seq_one_letter_code
_entity_poly.pdbx_strand_id
1 'polypeptide(L)'
;MKFLELKNELKGFLIFSLNEIRNIDPNFYRPRLNEWQDKGYIKKVIRGYYIFSDLQLSEEILFKIANRIYLPSYVSLESALSYYHLIPESVYEITSISTRRTYHFR
;
A
#
# COMPACT_ATOMS: atom_id res chain seq x y z
N MET A 1 9.30 2.10 -19.61
CA MET A 1 10.13 1.76 -18.43
C MET A 1 10.35 0.25 -18.21
N LYS A 2 11.58 -0.17 -17.87
CA LYS A 2 11.96 -1.53 -17.40
C LYS A 2 11.72 -1.70 -15.89
N PHE A 3 11.71 -2.93 -15.38
CA PHE A 3 11.47 -3.20 -13.95
C PHE A 3 12.55 -2.59 -13.05
N LEU A 4 13.83 -2.74 -13.42
CA LEU A 4 14.95 -2.21 -12.63
C LEU A 4 14.92 -0.68 -12.51
N GLU A 5 14.50 0.00 -13.57
CA GLU A 5 14.28 1.46 -13.57
C GLU A 5 13.20 1.83 -12.54
N LEU A 6 12.02 1.19 -12.62
CA LEU A 6 10.95 1.41 -11.65
C LEU A 6 11.43 1.16 -10.20
N LYS A 7 12.14 0.05 -9.98
CA LYS A 7 12.62 -0.34 -8.64
C LYS A 7 13.60 0.68 -8.08
N ASN A 8 14.45 1.25 -8.92
CA ASN A 8 15.39 2.30 -8.50
C ASN A 8 14.66 3.61 -8.19
N GLU A 9 13.75 4.05 -9.06
CA GLU A 9 12.97 5.28 -8.87
C GLU A 9 12.07 5.21 -7.63
N LEU A 10 11.49 4.04 -7.34
CA LEU A 10 10.57 3.84 -6.23
C LEU A 10 11.20 3.12 -5.03
N LYS A 11 12.54 3.09 -4.93
CA LYS A 11 13.24 2.38 -3.84
C LYS A 11 12.84 2.83 -2.43
N GLY A 12 12.45 4.10 -2.27
CA GLY A 12 11.98 4.67 -1.00
C GLY A 12 10.49 4.47 -0.72
N PHE A 13 9.72 3.92 -1.66
CA PHE A 13 8.29 3.74 -1.52
C PHE A 13 7.98 2.35 -0.95
N LEU A 14 7.28 2.32 0.20
CA LEU A 14 6.77 1.07 0.77
C LEU A 14 5.64 0.49 -0.08
N ILE A 15 4.83 1.35 -0.70
CA ILE A 15 3.73 0.99 -1.58
C ILE A 15 3.58 2.09 -2.62
N PHE A 16 3.28 1.68 -3.84
CA PHE A 16 3.14 2.59 -4.98
C PHE A 16 1.88 2.29 -5.77
N SER A 17 1.40 3.31 -6.45
CA SER A 17 0.17 3.34 -7.22
C SER A 17 0.48 3.48 -8.70
N LEU A 18 -0.51 3.14 -9.55
CA LEU A 18 -0.40 3.40 -10.99
C LEU A 18 -0.15 4.89 -11.31
N ASN A 19 -0.64 5.81 -10.47
CA ASN A 19 -0.45 7.24 -10.68
C ASN A 19 1.01 7.66 -10.48
N GLU A 20 1.69 7.10 -9.47
CA GLU A 20 3.12 7.40 -9.24
C GLU A 20 4.00 6.84 -10.36
N ILE A 21 3.66 5.65 -10.86
CA ILE A 21 4.32 5.10 -12.05
C ILE A 21 4.15 6.06 -13.24
N ARG A 22 2.95 6.61 -13.43
CA ARG A 22 2.66 7.56 -14.51
C ARG A 22 3.32 8.92 -14.33
N ASN A 23 3.60 9.34 -13.11
CA ASN A 23 4.38 10.56 -12.86
C ASN A 23 5.84 10.41 -13.33
N ILE A 24 6.36 9.18 -13.35
CA ILE A 24 7.72 8.86 -13.83
C ILE A 24 7.70 8.55 -15.33
N ASP A 25 6.74 7.73 -15.79
CA ASP A 25 6.55 7.32 -17.19
C ASP A 25 5.09 7.61 -17.61
N PRO A 26 4.78 8.81 -18.14
CA PRO A 26 3.40 9.18 -18.50
C PRO A 26 2.72 8.23 -19.49
N ASN A 27 3.50 7.59 -20.37
CA ASN A 27 3.03 6.65 -21.38
C ASN A 27 3.15 5.19 -20.92
N PHE A 28 3.20 4.95 -19.60
CA PHE A 28 3.41 3.62 -19.04
C PHE A 28 2.38 2.59 -19.54
N TYR A 29 2.88 1.51 -20.14
CA TYR A 29 2.08 0.40 -20.64
C TYR A 29 1.55 -0.46 -19.47
N ARG A 30 0.32 -0.18 -19.03
CA ARG A 30 -0.32 -0.82 -17.86
C ARG A 30 -0.26 -2.35 -17.81
N PRO A 31 -0.44 -3.12 -18.92
CA PRO A 31 -0.35 -4.58 -18.88
C PRO A 31 0.99 -5.13 -18.39
N ARG A 32 2.07 -4.33 -18.44
CA ARG A 32 3.38 -4.68 -17.87
C ARG A 32 3.33 -4.97 -16.36
N LEU A 33 2.36 -4.40 -15.63
CA LEU A 33 2.14 -4.75 -14.22
C LEU A 33 1.64 -6.18 -14.05
N ASN A 34 0.87 -6.72 -15.00
CA ASN A 34 0.45 -8.12 -14.95
C ASN A 34 1.68 -9.02 -15.17
N GLU A 35 2.48 -8.73 -16.21
CA GLU A 35 3.72 -9.47 -16.46
C GLU A 35 4.67 -9.48 -15.25
N TRP A 36 4.79 -8.36 -14.53
CA TRP A 36 5.63 -8.27 -13.32
C TRP A 36 5.03 -8.98 -12.11
N GLN A 37 3.70 -9.07 -12.00
CA GLN A 37 3.06 -9.92 -11.00
C GLN A 37 3.29 -11.40 -11.31
N ASP A 38 3.12 -11.82 -12.56
CA ASP A 38 3.32 -13.20 -13.01
C ASP A 38 4.79 -13.65 -12.80
N LYS A 39 5.74 -12.73 -12.99
CA LYS A 39 7.17 -12.94 -12.69
C LYS A 39 7.50 -12.87 -11.20
N GLY A 40 6.54 -12.56 -10.34
CA GLY A 40 6.74 -12.43 -8.90
C GLY A 40 7.58 -11.22 -8.47
N TYR A 41 7.72 -10.19 -9.31
CA TYR A 41 8.50 -8.99 -8.99
C TYR A 41 7.74 -7.99 -8.11
N ILE A 42 6.42 -7.94 -8.26
CA ILE A 42 5.54 -7.09 -7.48
C ILE A 42 4.34 -7.90 -6.98
N LYS A 43 3.74 -7.46 -5.87
CA LYS A 43 2.49 -8.00 -5.33
C LYS A 43 1.44 -6.91 -5.31
N LYS A 44 0.21 -7.25 -5.70
CA LYS A 44 -0.93 -6.34 -5.59
C LYS A 44 -1.50 -6.40 -4.18
N VAL A 45 -1.65 -5.23 -3.55
CA VAL A 45 -2.27 -5.10 -2.22
C VAL A 45 -3.77 -4.86 -2.37
N ILE A 46 -4.14 -3.83 -3.15
CA ILE A 46 -5.51 -3.50 -3.50
C ILE A 46 -5.55 -2.98 -4.95
N ARG A 47 -6.74 -2.75 -5.50
CA ARG A 47 -6.88 -2.17 -6.84
C ARG A 47 -6.07 -0.87 -6.96
N GLY A 48 -5.09 -0.88 -7.87
CA GLY A 48 -4.29 0.29 -8.21
C GLY A 48 -3.05 0.49 -7.35
N TYR A 49 -2.83 -0.33 -6.32
CA TYR A 49 -1.68 -0.25 -5.42
C TYR A 49 -0.91 -1.57 -5.36
N TYR A 50 0.42 -1.46 -5.37
CA TYR A 50 1.35 -2.57 -5.45
C TYR A 50 2.55 -2.34 -4.53
N ILE A 51 3.19 -3.42 -4.12
CA ILE A 51 4.46 -3.44 -3.40
C ILE A 51 5.47 -4.25 -4.18
N PHE A 52 6.76 -4.00 -3.97
CA PHE A 52 7.80 -4.89 -4.45
C PHE A 52 7.80 -6.20 -3.66
N SER A 53 8.04 -7.32 -4.32
CA SER A 53 7.98 -8.64 -3.68
C SER A 53 9.06 -8.89 -2.64
N ASP A 54 10.18 -8.16 -2.71
CA ASP A 54 11.30 -8.23 -1.77
C ASP A 54 11.14 -7.28 -0.57
N LEU A 55 10.02 -6.55 -0.49
CA LEU A 55 9.69 -5.76 0.69
C LEU A 55 9.42 -6.70 1.88
N GLN A 56 10.25 -6.59 2.92
CA GLN A 56 10.02 -7.28 4.19
C GLN A 56 8.83 -6.63 4.91
N LEU A 57 7.83 -7.43 5.25
CA LEU A 57 6.65 -6.94 5.94
C LEU A 57 6.88 -6.96 7.46
N SER A 58 6.67 -5.81 8.09
CA SER A 58 6.56 -5.66 9.54
C SER A 58 5.22 -5.00 9.86
N GLU A 59 4.80 -5.06 11.13
CA GLU A 59 3.56 -4.40 11.58
C GLU A 59 3.56 -2.90 11.23
N GLU A 60 4.67 -2.19 11.48
CA GLU A 60 4.81 -0.78 11.12
C GLU A 60 4.63 -0.51 9.62
N ILE A 61 5.16 -1.40 8.76
CA ILE A 61 5.01 -1.28 7.31
C ILE A 61 3.56 -1.51 6.91
N LEU A 62 2.89 -2.49 7.52
CA LEU A 62 1.48 -2.76 7.27
C LEU A 62 0.60 -1.57 7.70
N PHE A 63 0.89 -0.92 8.83
CA PHE A 63 0.21 0.31 9.24
C PHE A 63 0.41 1.46 8.25
N LYS A 64 1.64 1.66 7.75
CA LYS A 64 1.92 2.66 6.71
C LYS A 64 1.20 2.36 5.39
N ILE A 65 1.12 1.07 5.02
CA ILE A 65 0.36 0.61 3.86
C ILE A 65 -1.13 0.92 4.04
N ALA A 66 -1.72 0.57 5.19
CA ALA A 66 -3.13 0.80 5.50
C ALA A 66 -3.51 2.28 5.36
N ASN A 67 -2.70 3.19 5.94
CA ASN A 67 -2.92 4.63 5.83
C ASN A 67 -2.83 5.16 4.39
N ARG A 68 -2.03 4.51 3.54
CA ARG A 68 -1.78 4.96 2.15
C ARG A 68 -2.83 4.47 1.16
N ILE A 69 -3.35 3.26 1.35
CA ILE A 69 -4.39 2.71 0.45
C ILE A 69 -5.74 3.41 0.59
N TYR A 70 -5.99 4.08 1.73
CA TYR A 70 -7.25 4.78 1.97
C TYR A 70 -7.03 6.05 2.83
N LEU A 71 -6.97 7.23 2.19
CA LEU A 71 -6.94 8.51 2.89
C LEU A 71 -8.36 9.05 3.12
N PRO A 72 -8.65 9.75 4.23
CA PRO A 72 -7.80 10.02 5.39
C PRO A 72 -8.03 9.01 6.53
N SER A 73 -7.72 7.73 6.35
CA SER A 73 -7.85 6.74 7.44
C SER A 73 -6.58 6.64 8.29
N TYR A 74 -6.76 6.31 9.56
CA TYR A 74 -5.71 6.10 10.54
C TYR A 74 -5.93 4.79 11.30
N VAL A 75 -4.88 3.99 11.49
CA VAL A 75 -4.91 2.80 12.36
C VAL A 75 -5.41 3.18 13.76
N SER A 76 -6.38 2.44 14.27
CA SER A 76 -7.22 2.81 15.42
C SER A 76 -7.70 1.56 16.19
N LEU A 77 -8.53 1.78 17.22
CA LEU A 77 -9.19 0.73 18.01
C LEU A 77 -8.19 -0.32 18.55
N GLU A 78 -8.53 -1.60 18.46
CA GLU A 78 -7.77 -2.70 19.03
C GLU A 78 -6.34 -2.74 18.46
N SER A 79 -6.15 -2.42 17.17
CA SER A 79 -4.82 -2.37 16.56
C SER A 79 -3.92 -1.32 17.23
N ALA A 80 -4.46 -0.14 17.53
CA ALA A 80 -3.71 0.91 18.21
C ALA A 80 -3.43 0.55 19.69
N LEU A 81 -4.44 0.02 20.38
CA LEU A 81 -4.29 -0.40 21.78
C LEU A 81 -3.24 -1.51 21.93
N SER A 82 -3.26 -2.51 21.03
CA SER A 82 -2.28 -3.61 20.99
C SER A 82 -0.87 -3.10 20.71
N TYR A 83 -0.71 -2.20 19.72
CA TYR A 83 0.59 -1.61 19.39
C TYR A 83 1.23 -0.85 20.56
N TYR A 84 0.42 -0.16 21.37
CA TYR A 84 0.88 0.52 22.59
C TYR A 84 0.89 -0.36 23.84
N HIS A 85 0.65 -1.67 23.69
CA HIS A 85 0.62 -2.64 24.79
C HIS A 85 -0.39 -2.28 25.90
N LEU A 86 -1.49 -1.62 25.54
CA LEU A 86 -2.57 -1.26 26.46
C LEU A 86 -3.55 -2.41 26.71
N ILE A 87 -3.54 -3.42 25.83
CA ILE A 87 -4.34 -4.64 25.94
C ILE A 87 -3.44 -5.88 25.74
N PRO A 88 -3.70 -7.00 26.44
CA PRO A 88 -2.93 -8.25 26.28
C PRO A 88 -3.37 -9.11 25.09
N GLU A 89 -4.54 -8.85 24.51
CA GLU A 89 -5.09 -9.63 23.40
C GLU A 89 -4.23 -9.49 22.14
N SER A 90 -4.01 -10.62 21.45
CA SER A 90 -3.36 -10.61 20.15
C SER A 90 -4.33 -10.15 19.07
N VAL A 91 -4.01 -9.02 18.42
CA VAL A 91 -4.80 -8.45 17.34
C VAL A 91 -4.19 -8.84 16.00
N TYR A 92 -4.94 -9.61 15.21
CA TYR A 92 -4.48 -10.09 13.90
C TYR A 92 -4.92 -9.20 12.73
N GLU A 93 -5.95 -8.38 12.94
CA GLU A 93 -6.51 -7.48 11.93
C GLU A 93 -6.07 -6.03 12.18
N ILE A 94 -5.79 -5.31 11.10
CA ILE A 94 -5.46 -3.89 11.16
C ILE A 94 -6.75 -3.10 10.92
N THR A 95 -7.24 -2.47 11.98
CA THR A 95 -8.43 -1.64 11.95
C THR A 95 -8.03 -0.18 11.82
N SER A 96 -8.63 0.51 10.85
CA SER A 96 -8.46 1.94 10.65
C SER A 96 -9.80 2.67 10.68
N ILE A 97 -9.82 3.86 11.30
CA ILE A 97 -10.99 4.76 11.29
C ILE A 97 -10.73 5.90 10.32
N SER A 98 -11.78 6.33 9.61
CA SER A 98 -11.77 7.54 8.79
C SER A 98 -13.03 8.36 9.03
N THR A 99 -13.00 9.62 8.63
CA THR A 99 -14.19 10.47 8.65
C THR A 99 -15.26 9.91 7.71
N ARG A 100 -16.53 10.25 7.98
CA ARG A 100 -17.62 9.90 7.07
C ARG A 100 -17.34 10.50 5.69
N ARG A 101 -17.58 9.70 4.65
CA ARG A 101 -17.48 10.17 3.26
C ARG A 101 -18.36 11.40 3.09
N THR A 102 -17.77 12.50 2.67
CA THR A 102 -18.47 13.76 2.38
C THR A 102 -18.84 13.90 0.90
N TYR A 103 -18.34 13.01 0.02
CA TYR A 103 -18.70 13.01 -1.40
C TYR A 103 -20.06 12.31 -1.60
N HIS A 104 -21.02 13.07 -2.09
CA HIS A 104 -22.30 12.55 -2.56
C HIS A 104 -22.16 12.19 -4.04
N PHE A 105 -22.32 10.91 -4.38
CA PHE A 105 -22.52 10.50 -5.77
C PHE A 105 -23.91 10.98 -6.20
N ARG A 106 -23.95 11.85 -7.21
CA ARG A 106 -25.16 12.16 -7.97
C ARG A 106 -25.29 11.19 -9.13
#